data_AF-A0A3B0Y8C6-F1
#
_entry.id   AF-A0A3B0Y8C6-F1
#
_cell.length_a   1.000
_cell.length_b   1.000
_cell.length_c   1.000
_cell.angle_alpha   90.00
_cell.angle_beta   90.00
_cell.angle_gamma   90.00
#
_symmetry.space_group_name_H-M   'P 1'
#
loop_
_entity.id
_entity.type
_entity.pdbx_description
1 polymer ?
#
loop_
_entity_poly.entity_id
_entity_poly.type
_entity_poly.pdbx_seq_one_letter_code
_entity_poly.pdbx_strand_id
1 'polypeptide(L)'
;MEKTNKYDLTLLAENDLESIFDYTINKWGEQQATDYTNELFKRFEWLAENSNLGKKRDEVSEGYLSYFEGSHTIFFRETNVGIEILGIPHQSEDIGFHFEIDNLNPSYKDLLSQVGEQKENLQTPEQANDDLEL
;
A
#
# COMPACT_ATOMS: atom_id res chain seq x y z
N MET A 1 -24.27 9.88 -17.32
CA MET A 1 -24.26 8.84 -16.27
C MET A 1 -22.95 8.99 -15.53
N GLU A 2 -22.99 9.51 -14.30
CA GLU A 2 -21.84 9.50 -13.40
C GLU A 2 -21.67 8.05 -12.91
N LYS A 3 -20.54 7.42 -13.25
CA LYS A 3 -20.04 6.26 -12.52
C LYS A 3 -18.84 6.76 -11.73
N THR A 4 -19.06 7.12 -10.49
CA THR A 4 -18.04 7.62 -9.56
C THR A 4 -17.65 6.50 -8.60
N ASN A 5 -16.35 6.20 -8.59
CA ASN A 5 -15.57 5.15 -7.93
C ASN A 5 -15.91 3.69 -8.28
N LYS A 6 -15.05 3.07 -9.12
CA LYS A 6 -15.08 1.63 -9.41
C LYS A 6 -14.44 0.80 -8.29
N TYR A 7 -13.43 1.35 -7.62
CA TYR A 7 -12.79 0.73 -6.48
C TYR A 7 -12.31 1.81 -5.50
N ASP A 8 -12.17 1.42 -4.24
CA ASP A 8 -11.49 2.20 -3.20
C ASP A 8 -10.24 1.44 -2.73
N LEU A 9 -9.27 2.14 -2.12
CA LEU A 9 -8.05 1.56 -1.56
C LEU A 9 -8.07 1.70 -0.04
N THR A 10 -7.66 0.65 0.68
CA THR A 10 -7.27 0.79 2.09
C THR A 10 -5.91 1.49 2.19
N LEU A 11 -5.60 2.02 3.37
CA LEU A 11 -4.27 2.59 3.63
C LEU A 11 -3.14 1.55 3.40
N LEU A 12 -3.36 0.29 3.74
CA LEU A 12 -2.40 -0.78 3.46
C LEU A 12 -2.18 -0.94 1.95
N ALA A 13 -3.24 -0.94 1.14
CA ALA A 13 -3.11 -1.02 -0.31
C ALA A 13 -2.38 0.21 -0.89
N GLU A 14 -2.58 1.41 -0.34
CA GLU A 14 -1.83 2.61 -0.73
C GLU A 14 -0.33 2.47 -0.41
N ASN A 15 0.01 2.01 0.79
CA ASN A 15 1.41 1.78 1.20
C ASN A 15 2.08 0.66 0.39
N ASP A 16 1.31 -0.38 0.02
CA ASP A 16 1.78 -1.45 -0.83
C ASP A 16 2.13 -0.89 -2.22
N LEU A 17 1.30 -0.03 -2.81
CA LEU A 17 1.58 0.61 -4.10
C LEU A 17 2.86 1.46 -4.07
N GLU A 18 3.07 2.24 -3.00
CA GLU A 18 4.30 3.03 -2.81
C GLU A 18 5.52 2.13 -2.74
N SER A 19 5.46 1.08 -1.91
CA SER A 19 6.55 0.12 -1.74
C SER A 19 6.86 -0.64 -3.04
N ILE A 20 5.84 -1.03 -3.79
CA ILE A 20 5.97 -1.67 -5.11
C ILE A 20 6.66 -0.73 -6.09
N PHE A 21 6.22 0.53 -6.16
CA PHE A 21 6.77 1.52 -7.07
C PHE A 21 8.25 1.78 -6.77
N ASP A 22 8.60 2.04 -5.51
CA ASP A 22 9.97 2.28 -5.06
C ASP A 22 10.89 1.08 -5.32
N TYR A 23 10.42 -0.13 -4.99
CA TYR A 23 11.17 -1.35 -5.28
C TYR A 23 11.41 -1.51 -6.79
N THR A 24 10.38 -1.23 -7.59
CA THR A 24 10.44 -1.40 -9.05
C THR A 24 11.37 -0.35 -9.68
N ILE A 25 11.35 0.90 -9.22
CA ILE A 25 12.33 1.93 -9.61
C ILE A 25 13.74 1.45 -9.34
N ASN A 26 14.00 1.04 -8.09
CA ASN A 26 15.36 0.68 -7.66
C ASN A 26 15.93 -0.51 -8.44
N LYS A 27 15.08 -1.42 -8.90
CA LYS A 27 15.50 -2.65 -9.57
C LYS A 27 15.52 -2.54 -11.10
N TRP A 28 14.61 -1.78 -11.69
CA TRP A 28 14.39 -1.77 -13.15
C TRP A 28 14.20 -0.37 -13.75
N GLY A 29 14.12 0.67 -12.93
CA GLY A 29 13.97 2.06 -13.38
C GLY A 29 12.53 2.56 -13.46
N GLU A 30 12.40 3.88 -13.60
CA GLU A 30 11.15 4.64 -13.51
C GLU A 30 10.08 4.22 -14.53
N GLN A 31 10.49 3.93 -15.76
CA GLN A 31 9.55 3.50 -16.79
C GLN A 31 8.88 2.18 -16.40
N GLN A 32 9.64 1.21 -15.90
CA GLN A 32 9.12 -0.08 -15.48
C GLN A 32 8.20 0.04 -14.27
N ALA A 33 8.53 0.94 -13.34
CA ALA A 33 7.68 1.23 -12.17
C ALA A 33 6.35 1.84 -12.60
N THR A 34 6.38 2.82 -13.49
CA THR A 34 5.18 3.47 -14.05
C THR A 34 4.30 2.46 -14.78
N ASP A 35 4.89 1.64 -15.66
CA ASP A 35 4.14 0.66 -16.43
C ASP A 35 3.50 -0.39 -15.53
N TYR A 36 4.24 -0.88 -14.52
CA TYR A 36 3.72 -1.91 -13.63
C TYR A 36 2.60 -1.40 -12.73
N THR A 37 2.74 -0.19 -12.16
CA THR A 37 1.67 0.42 -11.36
C THR A 37 0.42 0.70 -12.20
N ASN A 38 0.58 1.10 -13.48
CA ASN A 38 -0.54 1.27 -14.39
C ASN A 38 -1.28 -0.05 -14.68
N GLU A 39 -0.57 -1.17 -14.83
CA GLU A 39 -1.21 -2.48 -14.99
C GLU A 39 -2.00 -2.90 -13.73
N LEU A 40 -1.50 -2.60 -12.54
CA LEU A 40 -2.25 -2.80 -11.29
C LEU A 40 -3.54 -1.99 -11.27
N PHE A 41 -3.50 -0.69 -11.61
CA PHE A 41 -4.71 0.14 -11.64
C PHE A 41 -5.73 -0.33 -12.67
N LYS A 42 -5.30 -0.69 -13.89
CA LYS A 42 -6.19 -1.30 -14.89
C LYS A 42 -6.81 -2.59 -14.36
N ARG A 43 -6.05 -3.39 -13.61
CA ARG A 43 -6.57 -4.61 -13.00
C ARG A 43 -7.61 -4.32 -11.93
N PHE A 44 -7.45 -3.28 -11.12
CA PHE A 44 -8.47 -2.88 -10.14
C PHE A 44 -9.79 -2.49 -10.82
N GLU A 45 -9.71 -1.67 -11.88
CA GLU A 45 -10.90 -1.30 -12.65
C GLU A 45 -11.59 -2.51 -13.27
N TRP A 46 -10.81 -3.47 -13.78
CA TRP A 46 -11.34 -4.69 -14.36
C TRP A 46 -11.98 -5.59 -13.29
N LEU A 47 -11.34 -5.74 -12.12
CA LEU A 47 -11.88 -6.51 -11.00
C LEU A 47 -13.16 -5.89 -10.43
N ALA A 48 -13.29 -4.57 -10.46
CA ALA A 48 -14.54 -3.90 -10.07
C ALA A 48 -15.74 -4.32 -10.92
N GLU A 49 -15.50 -4.72 -12.17
CA GLU A 49 -16.53 -5.18 -13.10
C GLU A 49 -16.62 -6.72 -13.17
N ASN A 50 -15.62 -7.44 -12.65
CA ASN A 50 -15.45 -8.89 -12.80
C ASN A 50 -15.03 -9.55 -11.48
N SER A 51 -15.56 -9.07 -10.36
CA SER A 51 -15.20 -9.51 -9.00
C SER A 51 -15.38 -11.02 -8.79
N ASN A 52 -16.36 -11.61 -9.47
CA ASN A 52 -16.63 -13.05 -9.48
C ASN A 52 -15.49 -13.92 -10.04
N LEU A 53 -14.49 -13.31 -10.70
CA LEU A 53 -13.28 -14.00 -11.18
C LEU A 53 -12.17 -14.04 -10.11
N GLY A 54 -12.38 -13.39 -8.96
CA GLY A 54 -11.51 -13.51 -7.81
C GLY A 54 -11.56 -14.90 -7.18
N LYS A 55 -10.42 -15.35 -6.65
CA LYS A 55 -10.33 -16.55 -5.83
C LYS A 55 -10.68 -16.20 -4.39
N LYS A 56 -11.66 -16.90 -3.80
CA LYS A 56 -12.01 -16.79 -2.38
C LYS A 56 -10.81 -17.07 -1.47
N ARG A 57 -10.68 -16.26 -0.42
CA ARG A 57 -9.62 -16.33 0.61
C ARG A 57 -10.22 -16.28 2.01
N ASP A 58 -11.23 -17.13 2.25
CA ASP A 58 -11.91 -17.23 3.54
C ASP A 58 -10.94 -17.68 4.67
N GLU A 59 -9.76 -18.23 4.32
CA GLU A 59 -8.68 -18.49 5.27
C GLU A 59 -8.00 -17.23 5.84
N VAL A 60 -8.15 -16.08 5.17
CA VAL A 60 -7.65 -14.78 5.64
C VAL A 60 -8.75 -14.05 6.39
N SER A 61 -9.91 -13.88 5.74
CA SER A 61 -11.12 -13.31 6.33
C SER A 61 -12.32 -13.61 5.45
N GLU A 62 -13.51 -13.71 6.04
CA GLU A 62 -14.74 -14.00 5.30
C GLU A 62 -15.03 -12.93 4.23
N GLY A 63 -15.32 -13.37 3.02
CA GLY A 63 -15.66 -12.48 1.89
C GLY A 63 -14.44 -11.88 1.18
N TYR A 64 -13.21 -12.23 1.60
CA TYR A 64 -12.02 -11.82 0.88
C TYR A 64 -11.88 -12.60 -0.43
N LEU A 65 -11.49 -11.87 -1.46
CA LEU A 65 -11.17 -12.36 -2.79
C LEU A 65 -9.73 -11.98 -3.12
N SER A 66 -9.12 -12.72 -4.04
CA SER A 66 -7.78 -12.41 -4.53
C SER A 66 -7.64 -12.64 -6.03
N TYR A 67 -6.75 -11.89 -6.65
CA TYR A 67 -6.38 -12.06 -8.05
C TYR A 67 -4.88 -11.82 -8.24
N PHE A 68 -4.24 -12.61 -9.11
CA PHE A 68 -2.80 -12.51 -9.34
C PHE A 68 -2.48 -11.56 -10.50
N GLU A 69 -1.55 -10.63 -10.29
CA GLU A 69 -1.09 -9.69 -11.32
C GLU A 69 0.43 -9.54 -11.28
N GLY A 70 1.11 -10.09 -12.29
CA GLY A 70 2.58 -10.05 -12.36
C GLY A 70 3.23 -10.83 -11.21
N SER A 71 3.79 -10.14 -10.23
CA SER A 71 4.43 -10.74 -9.04
C SER A 71 3.64 -10.51 -7.75
N HIS A 72 2.51 -9.82 -7.81
CA HIS A 72 1.72 -9.45 -6.64
C HIS A 72 0.33 -10.09 -6.65
N THR A 73 -0.22 -10.30 -5.47
CA THR A 73 -1.58 -10.78 -5.29
C THR A 73 -2.44 -9.63 -4.78
N ILE A 74 -3.43 -9.23 -5.57
CA ILE A 74 -4.40 -8.19 -5.22
C ILE A 74 -5.48 -8.83 -4.36
N PHE A 75 -5.55 -8.46 -3.09
CA PHE A 75 -6.66 -8.82 -2.21
C PHE A 75 -7.73 -7.74 -2.25
N PHE A 76 -8.99 -8.15 -2.34
CA PHE A 76 -10.11 -7.23 -2.41
C PHE A 76 -11.37 -7.86 -1.83
N ARG A 77 -12.39 -7.05 -1.58
CA ARG A 77 -13.75 -7.52 -1.28
C ARG A 77 -14.78 -6.74 -2.08
N GLU A 78 -15.94 -7.35 -2.28
CA GLU A 78 -17.08 -6.66 -2.88
C GLU A 78 -17.69 -5.67 -1.88
N THR A 79 -18.14 -4.53 -2.39
CA THR A 79 -18.91 -3.52 -1.64
C THR A 79 -20.23 -3.27 -2.35
N ASN A 80 -21.10 -2.43 -1.77
CA ASN A 80 -22.38 -2.09 -2.39
C ASN A 80 -22.24 -1.29 -3.70
N VAL A 81 -21.07 -0.71 -3.97
CA VAL A 81 -20.85 0.21 -5.10
C VAL A 81 -19.70 -0.23 -6.03
N GLY A 82 -18.93 -1.25 -5.66
CA GLY A 82 -17.78 -1.72 -6.43
C GLY A 82 -16.96 -2.72 -5.63
N ILE A 83 -15.64 -2.53 -5.59
CA ILE A 83 -14.73 -3.30 -4.75
C ILE A 83 -13.89 -2.39 -3.87
N GLU A 84 -13.33 -2.94 -2.80
CA GLU A 84 -12.30 -2.29 -2.00
C GLU A 84 -11.04 -3.14 -2.06
N ILE A 85 -9.91 -2.54 -2.45
CA ILE A 85 -8.60 -3.20 -2.48
C ILE A 85 -8.03 -3.13 -1.07
N LEU A 86 -7.71 -4.30 -0.53
CA LEU A 86 -7.36 -4.51 0.87
C LEU A 86 -5.84 -4.51 1.09
N GLY A 87 -5.09 -4.99 0.11
CA GLY A 87 -3.63 -5.11 0.14
C GLY A 87 -3.11 -5.81 -1.13
N ILE A 88 -1.85 -5.60 -1.45
CA ILE A 88 -1.19 -6.05 -2.68
C ILE A 88 0.16 -6.73 -2.35
N PRO A 89 0.19 -7.75 -1.48
CA PRO A 89 1.43 -8.44 -1.11
C PRO A 89 2.11 -9.05 -2.34
N HIS A 90 3.43 -9.00 -2.34
CA HIS A 90 4.25 -9.77 -3.25
C HIS A 90 4.06 -11.26 -2.99
N GLN A 91 4.13 -12.07 -4.04
CA GLN A 91 3.86 -13.51 -3.97
C GLN A 91 4.75 -14.32 -3.01
N SER A 92 5.87 -13.73 -2.58
CA SER A 92 6.79 -14.34 -1.62
C SER A 92 6.54 -13.91 -0.17
N GLU A 93 5.58 -13.01 0.06
CA GLU A 93 5.24 -12.55 1.40
C GLU A 93 4.30 -13.52 2.10
N ASP A 94 4.39 -13.53 3.43
CA ASP A 94 3.45 -14.26 4.27
C ASP A 94 2.16 -13.46 4.40
N ILE A 95 1.07 -14.01 3.87
CA ILE A 95 -0.23 -13.35 3.83
C ILE A 95 -0.78 -13.08 5.24
N GLY A 96 -0.51 -13.96 6.21
CA GLY A 96 -0.97 -13.76 7.58
C GLY A 96 -0.34 -12.51 8.17
N PHE A 97 0.99 -12.42 8.10
CA PHE A 97 1.71 -11.25 8.62
C PHE A 97 1.35 -9.94 7.89
N HIS A 98 1.13 -10.00 6.57
CA HIS A 98 0.73 -8.83 5.78
C HIS A 98 -0.55 -8.17 6.31
N PHE A 99 -1.55 -8.97 6.65
CA PHE A 99 -2.84 -8.48 7.13
C PHE A 99 -2.96 -8.41 8.66
N GLU A 100 -2.00 -8.92 9.42
CA GLU A 100 -1.97 -8.80 10.89
C GLU A 100 -1.59 -7.38 11.34
N ILE A 101 -0.64 -6.71 10.68
CA ILE A 101 -0.11 -5.40 11.12
C ILE A 101 -1.18 -4.31 11.12
N ASP A 102 -2.11 -4.35 10.15
CA ASP A 102 -3.21 -3.37 10.06
C ASP A 102 -4.29 -3.56 11.14
N ASN A 103 -4.43 -4.78 11.67
CA ASN A 103 -5.36 -5.12 12.75
C ASN A 103 -4.73 -4.94 14.15
N LEU A 104 -3.40 -4.81 14.22
CA LEU A 104 -2.67 -4.60 15.46
C LEU A 104 -2.45 -3.09 15.69
N ASN A 105 -3.42 -2.50 16.41
CA ASN A 105 -3.26 -1.37 17.33
C ASN A 105 -3.50 0.07 16.75
N PRO A 106 -4.73 0.61 16.89
CA PRO A 106 -5.04 2.02 16.60
C PRO A 106 -4.10 3.02 17.30
N SER A 107 -3.54 2.65 18.46
CA SER A 107 -2.61 3.49 19.23
C SER A 107 -1.25 3.69 18.56
N TYR A 108 -0.82 2.85 17.62
CA TYR A 108 0.48 3.03 16.93
C TYR A 108 0.43 4.13 15.88
N LYS A 109 -0.71 4.32 15.20
CA LYS A 109 -0.93 5.46 14.30
C LYS A 109 -0.89 6.77 15.08
N ASP A 110 -1.52 6.82 16.27
CA ASP A 110 -1.46 7.98 17.17
C ASP A 110 -0.02 8.30 17.61
N LEU A 111 0.79 7.28 17.89
CA LEU A 111 2.20 7.44 18.26
C LEU A 111 3.05 7.91 17.08
N LEU A 112 2.86 7.38 15.87
CA LEU A 112 3.61 7.80 14.69
C LEU A 112 3.29 9.24 14.25
N SER A 113 2.02 9.68 14.39
CA SER A 113 1.63 11.07 14.20
C SER A 113 2.29 12.02 15.20
N GLN A 114 2.46 11.61 16.47
CA GLN A 114 3.16 12.41 17.48
C GLN A 114 4.68 12.51 17.27
N VAL A 115 5.31 11.50 16.65
CA VAL A 115 6.75 11.51 16.37
C VAL A 115 7.09 12.38 15.15
N GLY A 116 6.17 12.50 14.18
CA GLY A 116 6.32 13.36 13.00
C GLY A 116 6.43 14.85 13.33
N GLU A 117 5.67 15.34 14.32
CA GLU A 117 5.67 16.76 14.72
C GLU A 117 6.94 17.19 15.47
N GLN A 118 7.71 16.25 16.04
CA GLN A 118 8.94 16.59 16.78
C GLN A 118 10.16 16.83 15.89
N LYS A 119 10.12 16.44 14.60
CA LYS A 119 11.26 16.63 13.69
C LYS A 119 11.36 18.03 13.07
N GLU A 120 10.30 18.84 13.09
CA GLU A 120 10.37 20.24 12.63
C GLU A 120 10.90 21.24 13.67
N ASN A 121 11.04 20.84 14.95
CA ASN A 121 11.51 21.73 16.02
C ASN A 121 12.98 21.52 16.43
N LEU A 122 13.73 20.67 15.73
CA LEU A 122 15.18 20.56 15.90
C LEU A 122 15.87 21.60 15.01
N GLN A 123 16.08 22.81 15.55
CA GLN A 123 17.07 23.74 15.00
C GLN A 123 18.43 23.04 14.94
N THR A 124 19.01 22.96 13.75
CA THR A 124 20.36 22.44 13.52
C THR A 124 21.40 23.29 14.26
N PRO A 125 22.31 22.70 15.08
CA PRO A 125 23.42 23.44 15.65
C PRO A 125 24.55 23.55 14.61
N GLU A 126 24.34 24.40 13.61
CA GLU A 126 25.41 24.87 12.72
C GLU A 126 25.88 26.23 13.24
N GLN A 127 26.67 26.23 14.33
CA GLN A 127 27.53 27.34 14.81
C GLN A 127 28.15 26.98 16.18
N ALA A 128 29.14 26.10 16.19
CA ALA A 128 30.08 25.97 17.31
C ALA A 128 31.30 25.15 16.87
N ASN A 129 32.11 25.69 15.96
CA ASN A 129 33.49 25.25 15.72
C ASN A 129 34.22 26.38 15.01
N ASP A 130 34.68 27.37 15.75
CA ASP A 130 35.66 28.35 15.24
C ASP A 130 36.69 28.80 16.29
N ASP A 131 36.74 28.19 17.48
CA ASP A 131 37.74 28.57 18.49
C ASP A 131 38.34 27.33 19.15
N LEU A 132 39.35 26.72 18.50
CA LEU A 132 40.40 25.93 19.16
C LEU A 132 41.59 25.71 18.19
N GLU A 133 42.28 26.80 17.84
CA GLU A 133 43.70 26.77 17.50
C GLU A 133 44.43 27.91 18.22
N LEU A 134 45.07 27.57 19.35
CA LEU A 134 46.31 28.19 19.85
C LEU A 134 47.10 27.15 20.65
#